data_AF-A0A7C2B0Y6-F1
#
_entry.id   AF-A0A7C2B0Y6-F1
#
_cell.length_a   1.000
_cell.length_b   1.000
_cell.length_c   1.000
_cell.angle_alpha   90.00
_cell.angle_beta   90.00
_cell.angle_gamma   90.00
#
_symmetry.space_group_name_H-M   'P 1'
#
loop_
_entity.id
_entity.type
_entity.pdbx_description
1 polymer ?
#
loop_
_entity_poly.entity_id
_entity_poly.type
_entity_poly.pdbx_seq_one_letter_code
_entity_poly.pdbx_strand_id
1 'polypeptide(L)' 'MSLNDRIDSLKAKHQALKSAIKEEKNHAYPNENELHILKKEKLKIKDELANLNAV' A
#
# COMPACT_ATOMS: atom_id res chain seq x y z
N MET A 1 -12.17 6.30 17.73
CA MET A 1 -11.55 5.87 16.47
C MET A 1 -11.82 4.39 16.31
N SER A 2 -12.79 4.06 15.46
CA SER A 2 -13.24 2.68 15.24
C SER A 2 -12.20 1.90 14.43
N LEU A 3 -12.21 0.57 14.53
CA LEU A 3 -11.44 -0.30 13.62
C LEU A 3 -11.71 0.04 12.15
N ASN A 4 -12.94 0.47 11.84
CA ASN A 4 -13.34 0.93 10.51
C ASN A 4 -12.56 2.18 10.05
N ASP A 5 -12.34 3.17 10.92
CA ASP A 5 -11.56 4.37 10.57
C ASP A 5 -10.10 4.02 10.23
N ARG A 6 -9.56 3.01 10.94
CA ARG A 6 -8.20 2.50 10.72
C ARG A 6 -8.11 1.71 9.41
N ILE A 7 -9.13 0.92 9.08
CA ILE A 7 -9.26 0.20 7.82
C ILE A 7 -9.36 1.18 6.64
N ASP A 8 -10.17 2.23 6.75
CA ASP A 8 -10.32 3.23 5.69
C ASP A 8 -9.04 4.03 5.47
N SER A 9 -8.34 4.41 6.54
CA SER A 9 -7.02 5.03 6.45
C SER A 9 -5.99 4.13 5.78
N LEU A 10 -5.97 2.84 6.12
CA LEU A 10 -5.07 1.85 5.51
C LEU A 10 -5.40 1.64 4.03
N LYS A 11 -6.69 1.59 3.65
CA LYS A 11 -7.12 1.53 2.25
C LYS A 11 -6.66 2.75 1.46
N ALA A 12 -6.81 3.95 2.02
CA ALA A 12 -6.36 5.18 1.38
C ALA A 12 -4.83 5.16 1.14
N LYS A 13 -4.04 4.78 2.17
CA LYS A 13 -2.59 4.60 2.03
C LYS A 13 -2.21 3.55 0.99
N HIS A 14 -2.90 2.41 0.98
CA HIS A 14 -2.68 1.34 0.00
C HIS A 14 -2.98 1.80 -1.43
N GLN A 15 -4.00 2.63 -1.62
CA GLN A 15 -4.35 3.18 -2.92
C GLN A 15 -3.31 4.20 -3.40
N ALA A 16 -2.82 5.08 -2.51
CA ALA A 16 -1.73 6.00 -2.80
C ALA A 16 -0.44 5.25 -3.19
N LEU A 17 -0.06 4.21 -2.43
CA LEU A 17 1.07 3.34 -2.74
C LEU A 17 0.93 2.66 -4.10
N LYS A 18 -0.27 2.18 -4.46
CA LYS A 18 -0.53 1.61 -5.79
C LYS A 18 -0.32 2.62 -6.91
N SER A 19 -0.78 3.87 -6.72
CA SER A 19 -0.60 4.94 -7.71
C SER A 19 0.88 5.30 -7.87
N ALA A 20 1.60 5.49 -6.77
CA ALA A 20 3.03 5.78 -6.77
C ALA A 20 3.84 4.65 -7.46
N ILE A 21 3.54 3.38 -7.18
CA ILE A 21 4.15 2.23 -7.88
C ILE A 21 3.90 2.29 -9.39
N LYS A 22 2.70 2.71 -9.80
CA LYS A 22 2.30 2.73 -11.20
C LYS A 22 2.97 3.89 -11.96
N GLU A 23 3.10 5.05 -11.32
CA GLU A 23 3.88 6.18 -11.83
C GLU A 23 5.36 5.82 -11.95
N GLU A 24 5.95 5.29 -10.87
CA GLU A 24 7.36 4.90 -10.84
C GLU A 24 7.67 3.83 -11.89
N LYS A 25 6.78 2.85 -12.07
CA LYS A 25 6.92 1.82 -13.12
C LYS A 25 6.80 2.37 -14.54
N ASN A 26 6.04 3.44 -14.73
CA ASN A 26 5.89 4.10 -16.03
C ASN A 26 6.99 5.13 -16.30
N HIS A 27 7.83 5.43 -15.30
CA HIS A 27 8.94 6.36 -15.46
C HIS A 27 10.01 5.75 -16.38
N ALA A 28 10.70 6.59 -17.14
CA ALA A 28 11.72 6.13 -18.11
C ALA A 28 12.92 5.42 -17.45
N TYR A 29 13.13 5.66 -16.15
CA TYR A 29 14.10 4.99 -15.30
C TYR A 29 13.39 4.51 -14.03
N PRO A 30 12.68 3.38 -14.08
CA PRO A 30 11.97 2.88 -12.92
C PRO A 30 12.98 2.46 -11.86
N ASN A 31 12.91 3.07 -10.68
CA ASN A 31 13.79 2.70 -9.58
C ASN A 31 13.31 1.39 -8.96
N GLU A 32 13.89 0.27 -9.40
CA GLU A 32 13.43 -1.07 -8.98
C GLU A 32 13.45 -1.24 -7.46
N ASN A 33 14.40 -0.61 -6.76
CA ASN A 33 14.46 -0.62 -5.30
C ASN A 33 13.25 0.08 -4.67
N GLU A 34 12.89 1.27 -5.13
CA GLU A 34 11.69 1.97 -4.65
C GLU A 34 10.43 1.16 -4.99
N LEU A 35 10.36 0.61 -6.20
CA LEU A 35 9.25 -0.26 -6.60
C LEU A 35 9.14 -1.48 -5.68
N HIS A 36 10.26 -2.06 -5.26
CA HIS A 36 10.30 -3.21 -4.34
C HIS A 36 9.87 -2.82 -2.92
N ILE A 37 10.31 -1.65 -2.44
CA ILE A 37 9.92 -1.10 -1.14
C ILE A 37 8.41 -0.81 -1.13
N LEU A 38 7.90 -0.09 -2.13
CA LEU A 38 6.48 0.25 -2.24
C LEU A 38 5.61 -1.02 -2.34
N LYS A 39 6.04 -2.05 -3.10
CA LYS A 39 5.34 -3.34 -3.14
C LYS A 39 5.33 -4.05 -1.78
N LYS A 40 6.43 -3.99 -1.03
CA LYS A 40 6.51 -4.54 0.34
C LYS A 40 5.61 -3.80 1.30
N GLU A 41 5.59 -2.47 1.26
CA GLU A 41 4.68 -1.67 2.09
C GLU A 41 3.22 -1.94 1.76
N LYS A 42 2.89 -2.04 0.48
CA LYS A 42 1.57 -2.44 0.00
C LYS A 42 1.17 -3.83 0.54
N LEU A 43 2.10 -4.78 0.56
CA LEU A 43 1.86 -6.12 1.13
C LEU A 43 1.61 -6.04 2.63
N LYS A 44 2.45 -5.31 3.39
CA LYS A 44 2.26 -5.10 4.82
C LYS A 44 0.90 -4.50 5.16
N ILE A 45 0.48 -3.46 4.45
CA ILE A 45 -0.84 -2.84 4.67
C ILE A 45 -1.96 -3.82 4.34
N LYS A 46 -1.80 -4.64 3.30
CA LYS A 46 -2.78 -5.68 2.96
C LYS A 46 -2.86 -6.74 4.06
N ASP A 47 -1.72 -7.16 4.62
CA ASP A 47 -1.67 -8.13 5.72
C ASP A 47 -2.25 -7.55 7.02
N GLU A 48 -1.96 -6.28 7.31
CA GLU A 48 -2.53 -5.55 8.46
C GLU A 48 -4.04 -5.41 8.32
N LEU A 49 -4.54 -5.07 7.12
CA LEU A 49 -5.97 -5.06 6.81
C LEU A 49 -6.60 -6.45 6.94
N ALA A 50 -5.94 -7.50 6.46
CA ALA A 50 -6.44 -8.87 6.57
C ALA A 50 -6.52 -9.32 8.04
N ASN A 51 -5.54 -8.95 8.85
CA ASN A 51 -5.51 -9.22 10.28
C ASN A 51 -6.64 -8.47 11.02
N LEU A 52 -6.80 -7.18 10.73
CA LEU A 52 -7.87 -6.35 11.30
C LEU A 52 -9.28 -6.84 10.90
N ASN A 53 -9.41 -7.48 9.73
CA ASN A 53 -10.67 -7.97 9.20
C ASN A 53 -10.96 -9.45 9.56
N ALA A 54 -10.02 -10.12 10.24
CA ALA A 54 -10.14 -11.52 10.68
C ALA A 54 -10.61 -11.65 12.15
N VAL A 55 -10.93 -10.52 12.81
CA VAL A 55 -11.52 -10.42 14.15
C VAL A 55 -13.02 -10.17 14.03
#